data_AF-I2CRQ6-F1
#
_entry.id   AF-I2CRQ6-F1
#
_cell.length_a   1.000
_cell.length_b   1.000
_cell.length_c   1.000
_cell.angle_alpha   90.00
_cell.angle_beta   90.00
_cell.angle_gamma   90.00
#
_symmetry.space_group_name_H-M   'P 1'
#
loop_
_entity.id
_entity.type
_entity.pdbx_description
1 polymer ?
#
loop_
_entity_poly.entity_id
_entity_poly.type
_entity_poly.pdbx_seq_one_letter_code
_entity_poly.pdbx_strand_id
1 'polypeptide(L)'
;MGEAVSCLTDIPFFKEALIMAFTCADCGYRNNEIKGGGAIPPQGVLTRLLVEGQDDLARDVLKGDTAGIHIPELELEITQGSLGGFFTSVEGLLGKIREHLQEGNPFGVGDSAVKHHLGEEEGK
;
A
#
# COMPACT_ATOMS: atom_id res chain seq x y z
N MET A 1 -11.26 16.85 18.09
CA MET A 1 -11.13 17.68 16.87
C MET A 1 -10.01 17.09 16.02
N GLY A 2 -10.17 17.00 14.69
CA GLY A 2 -9.10 16.49 13.80
C GLY A 2 -8.19 17.61 13.30
N GLU A 3 -6.90 17.33 13.18
CA GLU A 3 -5.89 18.26 12.65
C GLU A 3 -5.38 17.75 11.30
N ALA A 4 -5.37 18.63 10.30
CA ALA A 4 -4.79 18.37 9.00
C ALA A 4 -3.55 19.24 8.81
N VAL A 5 -2.43 18.62 8.44
CA VAL A 5 -1.17 19.29 8.12
C VAL A 5 -0.84 19.01 6.66
N SER A 6 -0.53 20.05 5.91
CA SER A 6 -0.04 19.93 4.53
C SER A 6 1.40 20.42 4.43
N CYS A 7 2.20 19.70 3.64
CA CYS A 7 3.59 20.05 3.37
C CYS A 7 3.84 19.90 1.86
N LEU A 8 4.34 20.97 1.25
CA LEU A 8 4.88 20.93 -0.11
C LEU A 8 6.39 20.73 0.01
N THR A 9 6.91 19.64 -0.56
CA THR A 9 8.33 19.31 -0.48
C THR A 9 8.83 18.76 -1.79
N ASP A 10 10.10 19.00 -2.12
CA ASP A 10 10.78 18.32 -3.23
C ASP A 10 11.34 16.99 -2.72
N ILE A 11 10.83 15.89 -3.27
CA ILE A 11 11.27 14.54 -2.93
C ILE A 11 12.21 14.06 -4.03
N PRO A 12 13.45 13.66 -3.68
CA PRO A 12 14.39 13.10 -4.64
C PRO A 12 13.73 12.01 -5.49
N PHE A 13 13.91 12.09 -6.80
CA PHE A 13 13.35 11.15 -7.79
C PHE A 13 11.82 11.13 -7.96
N PHE A 14 11.06 11.85 -7.12
CA PHE A 14 9.60 11.97 -7.23
C PHE A 14 9.11 13.39 -7.57
N LYS A 15 10.00 14.39 -7.47
CA LYS A 15 9.76 15.83 -7.68
C LYS A 15 9.01 16.47 -6.49
N GLU A 16 8.53 17.69 -6.70
CA GLU A 16 7.62 18.37 -5.79
C GLU A 16 6.39 17.48 -5.52
N ALA A 17 6.10 17.26 -4.24
CA ALA A 17 4.98 16.48 -3.76
C ALA A 17 4.24 17.26 -2.68
N LEU A 18 2.91 17.21 -2.74
CA LEU A 18 2.04 17.68 -1.68
C LEU A 18 1.68 16.49 -0.80
N ILE A 19 2.21 16.49 0.43
CA ILE A 19 1.86 15.50 1.47
C ILE A 19 0.77 16.12 2.34
N MET A 20 -0.33 15.40 2.50
CA MET A 20 -1.45 15.76 3.37
C MET A 20 -1.58 14.70 4.46
N ALA A 21 -1.43 15.09 5.72
CA ALA A 21 -1.56 14.22 6.86
C ALA A 21 -2.74 14.68 7.72
N PHE A 22 -3.65 13.76 8.03
CA PHE A 22 -4.78 13.99 8.94
C PHE A 22 -4.62 13.12 10.19
N THR A 23 -4.79 13.71 11.37
CA THR A 23 -4.82 12.98 12.65
C THR A 23 -6.01 13.44 13.49
N CYS A 24 -6.82 12.50 13.96
CA CYS A 24 -7.91 12.77 14.90
C CYS A 24 -7.48 12.41 16.33
N ALA A 25 -7.44 13.40 17.23
CA ALA A 25 -7.11 13.17 18.64
C ALA A 25 -8.22 12.42 19.41
N ASP A 26 -9.48 12.47 18.92
CA ASP A 26 -10.62 11.89 19.64
C ASP A 26 -10.77 10.38 19.38
N CYS A 27 -10.55 9.93 18.14
CA CYS A 27 -10.74 8.53 17.73
C CYS A 27 -9.45 7.83 17.27
N GLY A 28 -8.34 8.54 17.16
CA GLY A 28 -7.05 7.97 16.73
C GLY A 28 -6.91 7.73 15.23
N TYR A 29 -7.93 8.06 14.42
CA TYR A 29 -7.86 7.92 12.96
C TYR A 29 -6.71 8.75 12.37
N ARG A 30 -5.93 8.14 11.48
CA ARG A 30 -4.81 8.75 10.77
C ARG A 30 -4.90 8.45 9.29
N ASN A 31 -4.63 9.44 8.45
CA ASN A 31 -4.53 9.27 7.01
C ASN A 31 -3.37 10.10 6.46
N ASN A 32 -2.64 9.54 5.50
CA ASN A 32 -1.57 10.23 4.77
C ASN A 32 -1.86 10.08 3.27
N GLU A 33 -2.06 11.20 2.58
CA GLU A 33 -2.33 11.25 1.15
C GLU A 33 -1.22 12.05 0.46
N ILE A 34 -0.78 11.58 -0.70
CA ILE A 34 0.32 12.20 -1.44
C ILE A 34 -0.14 12.51 -2.85
N LYS A 35 0.02 13.76 -3.26
CA LYS A 35 -0.28 14.24 -4.61
C LYS A 35 0.98 14.75 -5.27
N GLY A 36 1.11 14.49 -6.56
CA GLY A 36 2.16 15.11 -7.37
C GLY A 36 1.99 16.63 -7.37
N GLY A 37 3.05 17.35 -7.01
CA GLY A 37 3.19 18.77 -7.19
C GLY A 37 3.78 19.08 -8.57
N GLY A 38 3.38 20.21 -9.15
CA GLY A 38 3.90 20.67 -10.43
C GLY A 38 3.41 19.90 -11.67
N ALA A 39 4.20 20.00 -12.75
CA ALA A 39 3.82 19.48 -14.06
C ALA A 39 4.11 17.98 -14.21
N ILE A 40 3.21 17.28 -14.92
CA ILE A 40 3.39 15.87 -15.31
C ILE A 40 4.72 15.76 -16.08
N PRO A 41 5.62 14.83 -15.68
CA PRO A 41 6.87 14.60 -16.40
C PRO A 41 6.64 14.26 -17.88
N PRO A 42 7.57 14.62 -18.78
CA PRO A 42 7.47 14.24 -20.19
C PRO A 42 7.64 12.72 -20.41
N GLN A 43 8.22 12.00 -19.44
CA GLN A 43 8.49 10.57 -19.50
C GLN A 43 8.04 9.87 -18.23
N GLY A 44 7.50 8.65 -18.37
CA GLY A 44 7.23 7.78 -17.22
C GLY A 44 8.53 7.25 -16.60
N VAL A 45 8.45 6.85 -15.34
CA VAL A 45 9.57 6.23 -14.61
C VAL A 45 9.19 4.78 -14.30
N LEU A 46 10.11 3.86 -14.56
CA LEU A 46 10.00 2.46 -14.16
C LEU A 46 11.14 2.12 -13.20
N THR A 47 10.80 1.86 -11.94
CA THR A 47 11.76 1.45 -10.91
C THR A 47 11.67 -0.05 -10.71
N ARG A 48 12.82 -0.74 -10.74
CA ARG A 48 12.93 -2.18 -10.47
C ARG A 48 13.85 -2.40 -9.27
N LEU A 49 13.41 -3.21 -8.33
CA LEU A 49 14.15 -3.58 -7.13
C LEU A 49 14.18 -5.10 -7.03
N LEU A 50 15.37 -5.68 -6.95
CA LEU A 50 15.56 -7.05 -6.48
C LEU A 50 15.73 -6.98 -4.96
N VAL A 51 14.91 -7.72 -4.22
CA VAL A 51 14.95 -7.76 -2.76
C VAL A 51 15.78 -8.97 -2.34
N GLU A 52 16.97 -8.76 -1.79
CA GLU A 52 17.89 -9.83 -1.39
C GLU A 52 18.00 -9.95 0.14
N GLY A 53 17.71 -8.88 0.88
CA GLY A 53 17.84 -8.86 2.33
C GLY A 53 16.90 -7.91 3.06
N GLN A 54 17.06 -7.84 4.37
CA GLN A 54 16.22 -7.02 5.25
C GLN A 54 16.43 -5.51 5.02
N ASP A 55 17.63 -5.10 4.62
CA ASP A 55 17.92 -3.70 4.29
C ASP A 55 17.12 -3.23 3.06
N ASP A 56 16.81 -4.12 2.12
CA ASP A 56 15.97 -3.81 0.97
C ASP A 56 14.50 -3.64 1.37
N LEU A 57 14.04 -4.45 2.33
CA LEU A 57 12.70 -4.35 2.90
C LEU A 57 12.48 -3.03 3.67
N ALA A 58 13.55 -2.49 4.26
CA ALA A 58 13.52 -1.24 5.00
C ALA A 58 13.56 0.01 4.09
N ARG A 59 13.76 -0.13 2.77
CA ARG A 59 13.80 1.01 1.85
C ARG A 59 12.46 1.71 1.77
N ASP A 60 12.51 3.03 1.79
CA ASP A 60 11.35 3.87 1.59
C ASP A 60 10.82 3.78 0.14
N VAL A 61 9.50 3.70 0.03
CA VAL A 61 8.73 3.60 -1.20
C VAL A 61 7.68 4.69 -1.19
N LEU A 62 7.73 5.50 -2.22
CA LEU A 62 6.72 6.51 -2.51
C LEU A 62 5.95 6.10 -3.75
N LYS A 63 4.68 5.73 -3.56
CA LYS A 63 3.80 5.30 -4.65
C LYS A 63 2.79 6.41 -4.93
N GLY A 64 2.75 6.90 -6.17
CA GLY A 64 1.73 7.86 -6.61
C GLY A 64 0.44 7.17 -7.07
N ASP A 65 -0.64 7.93 -7.23
CA ASP A 65 -1.95 7.40 -7.64
C ASP A 65 -1.90 6.70 -9.01
N THR A 66 -1.10 7.21 -9.94
CA THR A 66 -0.98 6.69 -11.31
C THR A 66 0.04 5.57 -11.46
N ALA A 67 0.75 5.20 -10.39
CA ALA A 67 1.75 4.14 -10.43
C ALA A 67 1.12 2.76 -10.19
N GLY A 68 1.57 1.77 -10.96
CA GLY A 68 1.30 0.35 -10.73
C GLY A 68 2.48 -0.35 -10.05
N ILE A 69 2.22 -1.50 -9.45
CA ILE A 69 3.24 -2.36 -8.81
C ILE A 69 3.11 -3.76 -9.41
N HIS A 70 4.24 -4.37 -9.74
CA HIS A 70 4.31 -5.73 -10.29
C HIS A 70 5.37 -6.54 -9.55
N ILE A 71 4.99 -7.70 -9.01
CA ILE A 71 5.87 -8.66 -8.33
C ILE A 71 5.83 -9.97 -9.13
N PRO A 72 6.79 -10.20 -10.04
CA PRO A 72 6.78 -11.35 -10.95
C PRO A 72 6.74 -12.70 -10.23
N GLU A 73 7.46 -12.84 -9.12
CA GLU A 73 7.60 -14.08 -8.37
C GLU A 73 6.30 -14.53 -7.69
N LEU A 74 5.39 -13.58 -7.45
CA LEU A 74 4.07 -13.81 -6.87
C LEU A 74 2.95 -13.73 -7.91
N GLU A 75 3.29 -13.50 -9.19
CA GLU A 75 2.32 -13.21 -10.26
C GLU A 75 1.31 -12.11 -9.87
N LEU A 76 1.79 -11.13 -9.10
CA LEU A 76 0.94 -10.10 -8.49
C LEU A 76 1.09 -8.78 -9.26
N GLU A 77 -0.04 -8.26 -9.72
CA GLU A 77 -0.14 -6.95 -10.38
C GLU A 77 -1.15 -6.05 -9.65
N ILE A 78 -0.72 -4.83 -9.34
CA ILE A 78 -1.55 -3.77 -8.80
C ILE A 78 -1.60 -2.66 -9.83
N THR A 79 -2.81 -2.42 -10.33
CA THR A 79 -3.07 -1.41 -11.34
C THR A 79 -3.08 0.00 -10.75
N GLN A 80 -2.85 1.00 -11.60
CA GLN A 80 -3.01 2.42 -11.25
C GLN A 80 -4.39 2.70 -10.60
N GLY A 81 -4.43 3.63 -9.65
CA GLY A 81 -5.62 3.95 -8.86
C GLY A 81 -5.87 3.02 -7.66
N SER A 82 -5.37 1.78 -7.71
CA SER A 82 -5.50 0.83 -6.60
C SER A 82 -4.57 1.21 -5.43
N LEU A 83 -5.04 1.06 -4.18
CA LEU A 83 -4.35 1.45 -2.93
C LEU A 83 -4.03 2.96 -2.75
N GLY A 84 -4.36 3.81 -3.73
CA GLY A 84 -4.07 5.26 -3.68
C GLY A 84 -2.58 5.60 -3.60
N GLY A 85 -2.25 6.87 -3.36
CA GLY A 85 -0.90 7.38 -3.19
C GLY A 85 -0.47 7.40 -1.72
N PHE A 86 0.68 6.80 -1.41
CA PHE A 86 1.18 6.69 -0.05
C PHE A 86 2.70 6.59 0.01
N PHE A 87 3.22 6.84 1.21
CA PHE A 87 4.63 6.66 1.58
C PHE A 87 4.73 5.57 2.65
N THR A 88 5.63 4.61 2.44
CA THR A 88 5.85 3.45 3.31
C THR A 88 7.24 2.86 3.05
N SER A 89 7.66 1.84 3.78
CA SER A 89 8.77 0.97 3.35
C SER A 89 8.30 -0.13 2.39
N VAL A 90 9.23 -0.84 1.74
CA VAL A 90 8.93 -2.04 0.92
C VAL A 90 8.18 -3.09 1.75
N GLU A 91 8.58 -3.33 2.99
CA GLU A 91 7.85 -4.24 3.90
C GLU A 91 6.42 -3.75 4.17
N GLY A 92 6.26 -2.47 4.49
CA GLY A 92 4.94 -1.89 4.75
C GLY A 92 4.04 -1.90 3.52
N LEU A 93 4.62 -1.79 2.32
CA LEU A 93 3.89 -1.97 1.06
C LEU A 93 3.33 -3.40 0.97
N LEU A 94 4.16 -4.43 1.18
CA LEU A 94 3.72 -5.83 1.16
C LEU A 94 2.62 -6.09 2.21
N GLY A 95 2.76 -5.50 3.39
CA GLY A 95 1.76 -5.56 4.46
C GLY A 95 0.41 -4.97 4.03
N LYS A 96 0.41 -3.78 3.42
CA LYS A 96 -0.79 -3.13 2.88
C LYS A 96 -1.46 -3.96 1.79
N ILE A 97 -0.68 -4.56 0.89
CA ILE A 97 -1.20 -5.43 -0.16
C ILE A 97 -1.92 -6.63 0.45
N ARG A 98 -1.31 -7.29 1.45
CA ARG A 98 -1.92 -8.41 2.16
C ARG A 98 -3.23 -8.02 2.84
N GLU A 99 -3.24 -6.92 3.59
CA GLU A 99 -4.43 -6.43 4.29
C GLU A 99 -5.56 -6.13 3.29
N HIS A 100 -5.25 -5.44 2.19
CA HIS A 100 -6.23 -5.11 1.16
C HIS A 100 -6.82 -6.36 0.49
N LEU A 101 -6.00 -7.39 0.26
CA LEU A 101 -6.49 -8.68 -0.27
C LEU A 101 -7.35 -9.44 0.73
N GLN A 102 -7.08 -9.34 2.03
CA GLN A 102 -7.86 -10.01 3.08
C GLN A 102 -9.21 -9.33 3.31
N GLU A 103 -9.25 -8.00 3.35
CA GLU A 103 -10.47 -7.22 3.61
C GLU A 103 -11.31 -7.03 2.35
N GLY A 104 -10.66 -6.80 1.21
CA GLY A 104 -11.30 -6.45 -0.06
C GLY A 104 -11.83 -7.65 -0.84
N ASN A 105 -11.56 -8.88 -0.41
CA ASN A 105 -11.96 -10.08 -1.13
C ASN A 105 -13.04 -10.88 -0.37
N PRO A 106 -14.32 -10.48 -0.46
CA PRO A 106 -15.43 -11.27 0.09
C PRO A 106 -15.59 -12.64 -0.58
N PHE A 107 -14.85 -12.91 -1.68
CA PHE A 107 -14.81 -14.20 -2.37
C PHE A 107 -13.63 -15.08 -1.95
N GLY A 108 -12.73 -14.60 -1.09
CA GLY A 108 -11.65 -15.41 -0.51
C GLY A 108 -12.15 -16.48 0.47
N VAL A 109 -13.42 -16.41 0.86
CA VAL A 109 -14.11 -17.36 1.73
C VAL A 109 -15.45 -17.71 1.09
N GLY A 110 -15.68 -18.98 0.72
CA GLY A 110 -16.95 -19.42 0.15
C GLY A 110 -16.87 -20.42 -1.01
N ASP A 111 -15.68 -20.90 -1.37
CA ASP A 111 -15.57 -22.07 -2.23
C ASP A 111 -15.80 -23.39 -1.45
N SER A 112 -16.01 -24.48 -2.17
CA SER A 112 -16.21 -25.81 -1.58
C SER A 112 -14.95 -26.38 -0.93
N ALA A 113 -13.81 -25.68 -0.91
CA ALA A 113 -12.58 -26.16 -0.29
C ALA A 113 -12.63 -26.05 1.24
N VAL A 114 -13.48 -25.19 1.79
CA VAL A 114 -13.75 -25.14 3.23
C VAL A 114 -14.65 -26.30 3.62
N LYS A 115 -14.08 -27.34 4.26
CA LYS A 115 -14.84 -28.49 4.78
C LYS A 115 -15.72 -28.05 5.96
N HIS A 116 -16.98 -27.74 5.70
CA HIS A 116 -17.97 -27.41 6.73
C HIS A 116 -18.45 -28.59 7.60
N HIS A 117 -17.93 -29.81 7.41
CA HIS A 117 -18.43 -31.03 8.09
C HIS A 117 -17.31 -31.97 8.60
N LEU A 118 -16.34 -31.44 9.34
CA LEU A 118 -15.47 -32.29 10.17
C LEU A 118 -15.69 -31.98 11.66
N GLY A 119 -16.79 -32.56 12.17
CA GLY A 119 -16.89 -33.17 13.50
C GLY A 119 -16.85 -32.30 14.75
N GLU A 120 -17.96 -32.31 15.49
CA GLU A 120 -17.93 -32.46 16.95
C GLU A 120 -17.12 -33.71 17.36
N GLU A 121 -16.70 -33.74 18.65
CA GLU A 121 -16.03 -34.82 19.43
C GLU A 121 -14.48 -34.85 19.31
N GLU A 122 -13.60 -34.80 20.32
CA GLU A 122 -13.65 -34.89 21.79
C GLU A 122 -12.30 -34.41 22.42
N GLY A 123 -12.37 -33.73 23.58
CA GLY A 123 -11.55 -33.99 24.79
C GLY A 123 -10.03 -33.73 24.85
N LYS A 124 -9.63 -32.66 25.56
CA LYS A 124 -8.96 -32.75 26.88
C LYS A 124 -9.08 -31.44 27.66
#